data_AF-A0A7G5ZP96-F1
#
_entry.id   AF-A0A7G5ZP96-F1
#
_cell.length_a   1.000
_cell.length_b   1.000
_cell.length_c   1.000
_cell.angle_alpha   90.00
_cell.angle_beta   90.00
_cell.angle_gamma   90.00
#
_symmetry.space_group_name_H-M   'P 1'
#
loop_
_entity.id
_entity.type
_entity.pdbx_description
1 polymer ?
#
loop_
_entity_poly.entity_id
_entity_poly.type
_entity_poly.pdbx_seq_one_letter_code
_entity_poly.pdbx_strand_id
1 'polypeptide(L)'
;MSSTGRAGRPKASSRETLAEAACELFLERGYDATSVADITQRAGVSRSSFFNYFSSKSDVLWSGVDERIGLATRSLELLGRTATGAAVRDILLLVVRDFAPDPLALALRNAAAMGLEDELVRDTGLRLARLSQAPAGIEIIRADILGAAHAAAVLSALRVWAEQGAGLGTPEVVLKDALGAIHDLPWSD
;
A
#
# COMPACT_ATOMS: atom_id res chain seq x y z
N MET A 1 -10.01 -45.97 7.18
CA MET A 1 -8.94 -44.95 7.24
C MET A 1 -9.42 -43.74 6.46
N SER A 2 -10.10 -42.81 7.13
CA SER A 2 -10.65 -41.62 6.49
C SER A 2 -9.59 -40.52 6.48
N SER A 3 -9.21 -40.07 5.28
CA SER A 3 -8.28 -38.97 5.06
C SER A 3 -8.89 -37.66 5.56
N THR A 4 -8.34 -37.11 6.62
CA THR A 4 -8.61 -35.75 7.05
C THR A 4 -8.08 -34.78 5.99
N GLY A 5 -8.99 -34.10 5.30
CA GLY A 5 -8.65 -33.01 4.39
C GLY A 5 -7.84 -31.97 5.14
N ARG A 6 -6.63 -31.70 4.63
CA ARG A 6 -5.71 -30.71 5.20
C ARG A 6 -6.41 -29.35 5.09
N ALA A 7 -6.95 -28.84 6.20
CA ALA A 7 -7.50 -27.49 6.26
C ALA A 7 -6.41 -26.54 5.75
N GLY A 8 -6.67 -25.86 4.62
CA GLY A 8 -5.70 -24.95 4.02
C GLY A 8 -5.35 -23.85 5.01
N ARG A 9 -4.06 -23.46 5.05
CA ARG A 9 -3.61 -22.32 5.87
C ARG A 9 -4.42 -21.07 5.48
N PRO A 10 -4.89 -20.24 6.44
CA PRO A 10 -5.64 -19.04 6.12
C PRO A 10 -4.92 -18.18 5.07
N LYS A 11 -5.68 -17.66 4.10
CA LYS A 11 -5.12 -16.89 2.97
C LYS A 11 -4.33 -15.66 3.44
N ALA A 12 -4.81 -14.97 4.48
CA ALA A 12 -4.14 -13.81 5.07
C ALA A 12 -2.74 -14.17 5.59
N SER A 13 -2.64 -15.25 6.38
CA SER A 13 -1.37 -15.75 6.90
C SER A 13 -0.38 -16.13 5.80
N SER A 14 -0.84 -16.57 4.62
CA SER A 14 0.07 -16.89 3.50
C SER A 14 0.65 -15.64 2.83
N ARG A 15 -0.09 -14.52 2.79
CA ARG A 15 0.40 -13.24 2.23
C ARG A 15 1.40 -12.58 3.18
N GLU A 16 1.08 -12.55 4.47
CA GLU A 16 1.95 -12.01 5.52
C GLU A 16 3.29 -12.77 5.55
N THR A 17 3.25 -14.11 5.60
CA THR A 17 4.47 -14.94 5.58
C THR A 17 5.30 -14.74 4.31
N LEU A 18 4.66 -14.50 3.16
CA LEU A 18 5.36 -14.17 1.92
C LEU A 18 6.04 -12.79 1.98
N ALA A 19 5.37 -11.79 2.54
CA ALA A 19 5.90 -10.43 2.67
C ALA A 19 7.07 -10.36 3.66
N GLU A 20 6.95 -11.05 4.81
CA GLU A 20 8.03 -11.22 5.78
C GLU A 20 9.25 -11.89 5.15
N ALA A 21 9.06 -13.05 4.51
CA ALA A 21 10.12 -13.80 3.84
C ALA A 21 10.84 -12.97 2.75
N ALA A 22 10.08 -12.20 1.97
CA ALA A 22 10.65 -11.34 0.94
C ALA A 22 11.45 -10.20 1.54
N CYS A 23 10.92 -9.51 2.54
CA CYS A 23 11.59 -8.39 3.19
C CYS A 23 12.89 -8.83 3.89
N GLU A 24 12.88 -9.96 4.61
CA GLU A 24 14.09 -10.56 5.17
C GLU A 24 15.13 -10.84 4.08
N LEU A 25 14.71 -11.42 2.95
CA LEU A 25 15.62 -11.72 1.85
C LEU A 25 16.22 -10.49 1.20
N PHE A 26 15.41 -9.45 1.01
CA PHE A 26 15.87 -8.19 0.46
C PHE A 26 16.85 -7.49 1.41
N LEU A 27 16.67 -7.61 2.72
CA LEU A 27 17.64 -7.17 3.72
C LEU A 27 18.94 -7.97 3.69
N GLU A 28 18.85 -9.29 3.61
CA GLU A 28 20.01 -10.19 3.71
C GLU A 28 20.97 -10.07 2.53
N ARG A 29 20.44 -9.92 1.31
CA ARG A 29 21.25 -9.99 0.08
C ARG A 29 20.84 -9.03 -1.03
N GLY A 30 19.84 -8.17 -0.80
CA GLY A 30 19.31 -7.26 -1.80
C GLY A 30 18.20 -7.85 -2.67
N TYR A 31 17.48 -6.95 -3.33
CA TYR A 31 16.36 -7.23 -4.23
C TYR A 31 16.81 -8.07 -5.42
N ASP A 32 17.81 -7.62 -6.17
CA ASP A 32 18.26 -8.25 -7.41
C ASP A 32 18.74 -9.68 -7.22
N ALA A 33 19.46 -9.95 -6.13
CA ALA A 33 19.96 -11.29 -5.78
C ALA A 33 18.87 -12.25 -5.25
N THR A 34 17.65 -11.77 -5.04
CA THR A 34 16.53 -12.56 -4.50
C THR A 34 15.54 -12.94 -5.61
N SER A 35 15.26 -14.23 -5.76
CA SER A 35 14.25 -14.72 -6.69
C SER A 35 12.91 -15.05 -6.00
N VAL A 36 11.83 -15.13 -6.79
CA VAL A 36 10.53 -15.65 -6.29
C VAL A 36 10.67 -17.08 -5.73
N ALA A 37 11.54 -17.90 -6.31
CA ALA A 37 11.75 -19.26 -5.83
C ALA A 37 12.30 -19.26 -4.40
N ASP A 38 13.28 -18.39 -4.12
CA ASP A 38 13.84 -18.24 -2.79
C ASP A 38 12.78 -17.81 -1.76
N ILE A 39 11.97 -16.81 -2.11
CA ILE A 39 10.90 -16.29 -1.24
C ILE A 39 9.91 -17.40 -0.91
N THR A 40 9.49 -18.17 -1.94
CA THR A 40 8.52 -19.26 -1.75
C THR A 40 9.08 -20.40 -0.92
N GLN A 41 10.38 -20.71 -1.09
CA GLN A 41 11.08 -21.71 -0.29
C GLN A 41 11.17 -21.28 1.18
N ARG A 42 11.54 -20.02 1.44
CA ARG A 42 11.58 -19.42 2.79
C ARG A 42 10.22 -19.47 3.47
N ALA A 43 9.18 -19.06 2.76
CA ALA A 43 7.81 -18.98 3.26
C ALA A 43 7.12 -20.36 3.37
N GLY A 44 7.72 -21.43 2.83
CA GLY A 44 7.10 -22.76 2.81
C GLY A 44 5.83 -22.84 1.97
N VAL A 45 5.73 -22.02 0.91
CA VAL A 45 4.58 -21.98 -0.01
C VAL A 45 5.01 -22.34 -1.43
N SER A 46 4.06 -22.75 -2.28
CA SER A 46 4.38 -23.06 -3.67
C SER A 46 4.57 -21.79 -4.51
N ARG A 47 5.36 -21.90 -5.59
CA ARG A 47 5.48 -20.83 -6.60
C ARG A 47 4.13 -20.47 -7.23
N SER A 48 3.26 -21.46 -7.48
CA SER A 48 1.90 -21.19 -7.96
C SER A 48 1.09 -20.37 -6.94
N SER A 49 1.22 -20.66 -5.64
CA SER A 49 0.57 -19.89 -4.59
C SER A 49 1.04 -18.44 -4.56
N PHE A 50 2.33 -18.17 -4.82
CA PHE A 50 2.85 -16.81 -4.93
C PHE A 50 2.16 -16.02 -6.05
N PHE A 51 2.16 -16.57 -7.27
CA PHE A 51 1.59 -15.89 -8.43
C PHE A 51 0.06 -15.76 -8.40
N ASN A 52 -0.63 -16.52 -7.54
CA ASN A 52 -2.04 -16.28 -7.26
C ASN A 52 -2.29 -14.96 -6.52
N TYR A 53 -1.26 -14.38 -5.89
CA TYR A 53 -1.38 -13.20 -5.05
C TYR A 53 -0.63 -11.98 -5.60
N PHE A 54 0.53 -12.20 -6.22
CA PHE A 54 1.47 -11.13 -6.56
C PHE A 54 1.98 -11.30 -7.99
N SER A 55 2.13 -10.18 -8.71
CA SER A 55 2.63 -10.19 -10.09
C SER A 55 4.16 -10.14 -10.12
N SER A 56 4.77 -9.47 -9.14
CA SER A 56 6.22 -9.35 -8.97
C SER A 56 6.66 -9.71 -7.55
N LYS A 57 7.97 -9.80 -7.33
CA LYS A 57 8.56 -9.97 -5.99
C LYS A 57 8.54 -8.67 -5.16
N SER A 58 8.42 -7.49 -5.77
CA SER A 58 8.26 -6.22 -5.05
C SER A 58 6.82 -6.01 -4.56
N ASP A 59 5.82 -6.47 -5.34
CA ASP A 59 4.39 -6.35 -5.01
C ASP A 59 4.01 -6.94 -3.65
N VAL A 60 4.74 -7.97 -3.23
CA VAL A 60 4.49 -8.66 -1.95
C VAL A 60 4.54 -7.70 -0.76
N LEU A 61 5.43 -6.70 -0.81
CA LEU A 61 5.61 -5.70 0.25
C LEU A 61 4.36 -4.84 0.40
N TRP A 62 3.61 -4.62 -0.68
CA TRP A 62 2.47 -3.72 -0.69
C TRP A 62 1.14 -4.39 -0.35
N SER A 63 1.11 -5.70 -0.08
CA SER A 63 -0.13 -6.47 0.06
C SER A 63 -1.14 -5.84 1.03
N GLY A 64 -0.67 -5.36 2.19
CA GLY A 64 -1.53 -4.74 3.20
C GLY A 64 -2.10 -3.41 2.73
N VAL A 65 -1.27 -2.56 2.11
CA VAL A 65 -1.71 -1.28 1.52
C VAL A 65 -2.68 -1.51 0.38
N ASP A 66 -2.45 -2.51 -0.47
CA ASP A 66 -3.30 -2.82 -1.63
C ASP A 66 -4.72 -3.24 -1.23
N GLU A 67 -4.86 -4.02 -0.16
CA GLU A 67 -6.16 -4.39 0.40
C GLU A 67 -6.93 -3.16 0.88
N ARG A 68 -6.23 -2.27 1.60
CA ARG A 68 -6.80 -1.04 2.15
C ARG A 68 -7.14 -0.02 1.06
N ILE A 69 -6.30 0.16 0.05
CA ILE A 69 -6.62 0.95 -1.15
C ILE A 69 -7.85 0.39 -1.85
N GLY A 70 -7.95 -0.95 -1.98
CA GLY A 70 -9.12 -1.58 -2.57
C GLY A 70 -10.41 -1.30 -1.80
N LEU A 71 -10.37 -1.32 -0.46
CA LEU A 71 -11.49 -0.93 0.39
C LEU A 71 -11.85 0.56 0.21
N ALA A 72 -10.86 1.45 0.26
CA ALA A 72 -11.06 2.88 0.10
C ALA A 72 -11.67 3.22 -1.27
N THR A 73 -11.16 2.62 -2.35
CA THR A 73 -11.66 2.84 -3.71
C THR A 73 -13.14 2.44 -3.83
N ARG A 74 -13.52 1.26 -3.31
CA ARG A 74 -14.93 0.84 -3.27
C ARG A 74 -15.81 1.79 -2.45
N SER A 75 -15.31 2.29 -1.32
CA SER A 75 -16.05 3.26 -0.52
C SER A 75 -16.24 4.60 -1.24
N LEU A 76 -15.22 5.08 -1.99
CA LEU A 76 -15.31 6.29 -2.81
C LEU A 76 -16.31 6.12 -3.96
N GLU A 77 -16.30 4.95 -4.62
CA GLU A 77 -17.27 4.61 -5.67
C GLU A 77 -18.71 4.63 -5.14
N LEU A 78 -18.94 4.11 -3.94
CA LEU A 78 -20.27 4.10 -3.31
C LEU A 78 -20.79 5.49 -2.94
N LEU A 79 -19.90 6.44 -2.61
CA LEU A 79 -20.30 7.84 -2.40
C LEU A 79 -20.76 8.50 -3.71
N GLY A 80 -20.04 8.26 -4.81
CA GLY A 80 -20.36 8.85 -6.11
C GLY A 80 -20.60 10.36 -6.02
N ARG A 81 -21.75 10.83 -6.53
CA ARG A 81 -22.09 12.27 -6.58
C ARG A 81 -22.41 12.91 -5.23
N THR A 82 -22.59 12.14 -4.16
CA THR A 82 -22.87 12.67 -2.82
C THR A 82 -21.61 12.86 -1.99
N ALA A 83 -20.43 12.60 -2.57
CA ALA A 83 -19.15 12.74 -1.91
C ALA A 83 -18.93 14.18 -1.43
N THR A 84 -18.72 14.33 -0.12
CA THR A 84 -18.23 15.57 0.48
C THR A 84 -16.73 15.45 0.73
N GLY A 85 -16.01 16.58 0.78
CA GLY A 85 -14.58 16.56 1.09
C GLY A 85 -14.28 15.90 2.45
N ALA A 86 -15.15 16.05 3.44
CA ALA A 86 -15.01 15.37 4.73
C ALA A 86 -15.12 13.84 4.60
N ALA A 87 -16.15 13.35 3.89
CA ALA A 87 -16.32 11.91 3.68
C ALA A 87 -15.17 11.28 2.89
N VAL A 88 -14.63 12.00 1.88
CA VAL A 88 -13.44 11.56 1.13
C VAL A 88 -12.23 11.44 2.05
N ARG A 89 -11.96 12.46 2.89
CA ARG A 89 -10.84 12.42 3.85
C ARG A 89 -10.97 11.28 4.85
N ASP A 90 -12.17 11.05 5.38
CA ASP A 90 -12.42 9.96 6.32
C ASP A 90 -12.13 8.59 5.70
N ILE A 91 -12.48 8.40 4.42
CA ILE A 91 -12.17 7.17 3.68
C ILE A 91 -10.66 7.03 3.45
N LEU A 92 -9.96 8.10 3.07
CA LEU A 92 -8.51 8.06 2.84
C LEU A 92 -7.74 7.75 4.14
N LEU A 93 -8.22 8.26 5.28
CA LEU A 93 -7.66 7.92 6.58
C LEU A 93 -7.77 6.43 6.91
N LEU A 94 -8.75 5.69 6.34
CA LEU A 94 -8.83 4.24 6.50
C LEU A 94 -7.65 3.50 5.84
N VAL A 95 -7.01 4.09 4.84
CA VAL A 95 -5.87 3.45 4.16
C VAL A 95 -4.70 3.29 5.12
N VAL A 96 -4.51 4.25 6.02
CA VAL A 96 -3.38 4.28 6.95
C VAL A 96 -3.77 4.00 8.39
N ARG A 97 -5.05 3.72 8.68
CA ARG A 97 -5.55 3.49 10.05
C ARG A 97 -4.96 2.23 10.68
N ASP A 98 -4.51 2.33 11.93
CA ASP A 98 -3.89 1.24 12.69
C ASP A 98 -2.73 0.59 11.90
N PHE A 99 -1.98 1.40 11.15
CA PHE A 99 -0.85 0.91 10.36
C PHE A 99 0.36 0.72 11.28
N ALA A 100 0.62 -0.53 11.64
CA ALA A 100 1.78 -0.91 12.42
C ALA A 100 3.03 -1.00 11.52
N PRO A 101 4.25 -0.88 12.08
CA PRO A 101 5.47 -1.20 11.35
C PRO A 101 5.39 -2.61 10.75
N ASP A 102 5.50 -2.68 9.42
CA ASP A 102 5.34 -3.90 8.63
C ASP A 102 6.51 -4.07 7.64
N PRO A 103 6.55 -5.15 6.83
CA PRO A 103 7.56 -5.34 5.81
C PRO A 103 7.72 -4.15 4.84
N LEU A 104 6.63 -3.43 4.53
CA LEU A 104 6.67 -2.25 3.67
C LEU A 104 7.40 -1.09 4.35
N ALA A 105 7.09 -0.79 5.60
CA ALA A 105 7.76 0.27 6.36
C ALA A 105 9.27 0.03 6.45
N LEU A 106 9.67 -1.24 6.64
CA LEU A 106 11.08 -1.62 6.67
C LEU A 106 11.74 -1.48 5.29
N ALA A 107 11.05 -1.87 4.22
CA ALA A 107 11.50 -1.71 2.84
C ALA A 107 11.65 -0.24 2.43
N LEU A 108 10.67 0.61 2.74
CA LEU A 108 10.71 2.05 2.49
C LEU A 108 11.91 2.70 3.19
N ARG A 109 12.13 2.36 4.47
CA ARG A 109 13.23 2.91 5.26
C ARG A 109 14.61 2.48 4.77
N ASN A 110 14.73 1.26 4.26
CA ASN A 110 16.02 0.67 3.86
C ASN A 110 16.12 0.47 2.34
N ALA A 111 15.38 1.25 1.55
CA ALA A 111 15.25 1.06 0.11
C ALA A 111 16.59 0.97 -0.61
N ALA A 112 17.52 1.90 -0.33
CA ALA A 112 18.85 1.91 -0.93
C ALA A 112 19.69 0.68 -0.51
N ALA A 113 19.65 0.29 0.77
CA ALA A 113 20.39 -0.88 1.25
C ALA A 113 19.85 -2.20 0.66
N MET A 114 18.54 -2.26 0.40
CA MET A 114 17.91 -3.40 -0.25
C MET A 114 17.97 -3.36 -1.79
N GLY A 115 18.37 -2.24 -2.41
CA GLY A 115 18.30 -2.05 -3.86
C GLY A 115 16.86 -2.01 -4.41
N LEU A 116 15.95 -1.37 -3.67
CA LEU A 116 14.51 -1.31 -3.96
C LEU A 116 14.02 0.05 -4.52
N GLU A 117 14.90 1.03 -4.68
CA GLU A 117 14.52 2.43 -4.98
C GLU A 117 13.64 2.55 -6.24
N ASP A 118 14.11 2.02 -7.36
CA ASP A 118 13.36 2.08 -8.64
C ASP A 118 12.05 1.29 -8.58
N GLU A 119 12.05 0.17 -7.87
CA GLU A 119 10.88 -0.70 -7.71
C GLU A 119 9.80 0.00 -6.88
N LEU A 120 10.18 0.60 -5.76
CA LEU A 120 9.26 1.32 -4.89
C LEU A 120 8.69 2.56 -5.59
N VAL A 121 9.48 3.29 -6.39
CA VAL A 121 8.98 4.40 -7.21
C VAL A 121 7.90 3.93 -8.18
N ARG A 122 8.17 2.83 -8.92
CA ARG A 122 7.21 2.28 -9.89
C ARG A 122 5.94 1.78 -9.22
N ASP A 123 6.10 1.03 -8.14
CA ASP A 123 5.00 0.42 -7.40
C ASP A 123 4.14 1.49 -6.71
N THR A 124 4.74 2.57 -6.24
CA THR A 124 4.05 3.77 -5.75
C THR A 124 3.20 4.39 -6.87
N GLY A 125 3.75 4.53 -8.08
CA GLY A 125 3.04 5.08 -9.23
C GLY A 125 1.77 4.28 -9.60
N LEU A 126 1.84 2.95 -9.56
CA LEU A 126 0.68 2.09 -9.81
C LEU A 126 -0.44 2.31 -8.78
N ARG A 127 -0.07 2.50 -7.51
CA ARG A 127 -1.02 2.71 -6.41
C ARG A 127 -1.58 4.12 -6.41
N LEU A 128 -0.80 5.10 -6.82
CA LEU A 128 -1.26 6.47 -7.05
C LEU A 128 -2.34 6.47 -8.13
N ALA A 129 -2.11 5.82 -9.27
CA ALA A 129 -3.07 5.75 -10.37
C ALA A 129 -4.36 5.01 -9.98
N ARG A 130 -4.29 4.01 -9.11
CA ARG A 130 -5.47 3.29 -8.59
C ARG A 130 -6.28 4.14 -7.62
N LEU A 131 -5.61 4.88 -6.73
CA LEU A 131 -6.27 5.69 -5.70
C LEU A 131 -6.72 7.06 -6.21
N SER A 132 -6.16 7.54 -7.33
CA SER A 132 -6.54 8.82 -7.95
C SER A 132 -7.84 8.76 -8.74
N GLN A 133 -8.45 7.58 -8.89
CA GLN A 133 -9.71 7.43 -9.62
C GLN A 133 -10.82 8.23 -8.91
N ALA A 134 -11.31 9.26 -9.58
CA ALA A 134 -12.20 10.23 -8.96
C ALA A 134 -13.67 9.74 -8.90
N PRO A 135 -14.43 10.11 -7.85
CA PRO A 135 -15.88 9.93 -7.84
C PRO A 135 -16.54 10.80 -8.94
N ALA A 136 -17.51 10.21 -9.64
CA ALA A 136 -18.20 10.88 -10.75
C ALA A 136 -18.99 12.11 -10.29
N GLY A 137 -18.95 13.21 -11.06
CA GLY A 137 -19.86 14.37 -10.88
C GLY A 137 -19.23 15.76 -10.77
N ILE A 138 -17.90 15.88 -10.81
CA ILE A 138 -17.17 17.16 -10.90
C ILE A 138 -16.65 17.33 -12.34
N GLU A 139 -16.31 18.56 -12.76
CA GLU A 139 -15.52 18.80 -13.97
C GLU A 139 -14.27 17.90 -13.97
N ILE A 140 -14.03 17.21 -15.09
CA ILE A 140 -13.08 16.09 -15.18
C ILE A 140 -11.66 16.47 -14.70
N ILE A 141 -11.16 17.65 -15.08
CA ILE A 141 -9.82 18.12 -14.71
C ILE A 141 -9.72 18.37 -13.20
N ARG A 142 -10.73 19.00 -12.59
CA ARG A 142 -10.74 19.25 -11.15
C ARG A 142 -10.82 17.95 -10.37
N ALA A 143 -11.61 16.99 -10.85
CA ALA A 143 -11.72 15.66 -10.26
C ALA A 143 -10.37 14.91 -10.30
N ASP A 144 -9.68 14.96 -11.44
CA ASP A 144 -8.37 14.32 -11.64
C ASP A 144 -7.29 14.93 -10.73
N ILE A 145 -7.22 16.26 -10.66
CA ILE A 145 -6.23 16.96 -9.82
C ILE A 145 -6.45 16.62 -8.34
N LEU A 146 -7.70 16.71 -7.87
CA LEU A 146 -8.02 16.40 -6.48
C LEU A 146 -7.76 14.93 -6.17
N GLY A 147 -8.16 14.00 -7.04
CA GLY A 147 -7.88 12.58 -6.87
C GLY A 147 -6.38 12.30 -6.75
N ALA A 148 -5.58 12.87 -7.66
CA ALA A 148 -4.12 12.73 -7.62
C ALA A 148 -3.49 13.32 -6.34
N ALA A 149 -3.92 14.51 -5.91
CA ALA A 149 -3.41 15.14 -4.69
C ALA A 149 -3.70 14.29 -3.44
N HIS A 150 -4.93 13.77 -3.31
CA HIS A 150 -5.31 12.90 -2.20
C HIS A 150 -4.55 11.56 -2.23
N ALA A 151 -4.39 10.95 -3.41
CA ALA A 151 -3.62 9.73 -3.56
C ALA A 151 -2.14 9.94 -3.19
N ALA A 152 -1.56 11.05 -3.64
CA ALA A 152 -0.20 11.44 -3.31
C ALA A 152 -0.01 11.69 -1.81
N ALA A 153 -0.98 12.31 -1.14
CA ALA A 153 -0.94 12.51 0.31
C ALA A 153 -0.87 11.18 1.08
N VAL A 154 -1.69 10.20 0.69
CA VAL A 154 -1.70 8.86 1.33
C VAL A 154 -0.34 8.17 1.16
N LEU A 155 0.18 8.07 -0.06
CA LEU A 155 1.43 7.35 -0.31
C LEU A 155 2.65 8.10 0.24
N SER A 156 2.64 9.43 0.20
CA SER A 156 3.70 10.25 0.81
C SER A 156 3.69 10.14 2.33
N ALA A 157 2.52 10.08 2.97
CA ALA A 157 2.42 9.91 4.41
C ALA A 157 3.05 8.59 4.87
N LEU A 158 2.78 7.48 4.15
CA LEU A 158 3.41 6.18 4.42
C LEU A 158 4.94 6.24 4.25
N ARG A 159 5.43 6.82 3.16
CA ARG A 159 6.86 6.95 2.88
C ARG A 159 7.57 7.79 3.96
N VAL A 160 7.06 9.00 4.22
CA VAL A 160 7.66 9.93 5.19
C VAL A 160 7.66 9.34 6.60
N TRP A 161 6.55 8.73 7.02
CA TRP A 161 6.48 8.04 8.31
C TRP A 161 7.51 6.91 8.42
N ALA A 162 7.66 6.09 7.38
CA ALA A 162 8.63 5.00 7.37
C ALA A 162 10.08 5.51 7.41
N GLU A 163 10.40 6.54 6.64
CA GLU A 163 11.73 7.18 6.58
C GLU A 163 12.13 7.83 7.91
N GLN A 164 11.20 8.52 8.57
CA GLN A 164 11.43 9.12 9.89
C GLN A 164 11.60 8.06 10.99
N GLY A 165 11.13 6.84 10.74
CA GLY A 165 11.18 5.73 11.66
C GLY A 165 9.78 5.42 12.19
N ALA A 166 9.23 4.29 11.75
CA ALA A 166 7.87 3.84 12.02
C ALA A 166 7.47 3.74 13.51
N GLY A 167 8.43 3.84 14.45
CA GLY A 167 8.18 3.87 15.90
C GLY A 167 8.07 5.28 16.52
N LEU A 168 8.31 6.35 15.76
CA LEU A 168 8.28 7.74 16.26
C LEU A 168 6.92 8.44 16.11
N GLY A 169 5.92 7.74 15.56
CA GLY A 169 4.60 8.28 15.30
C GLY A 169 3.77 7.33 14.46
N THR A 170 2.70 7.85 13.86
CA THR A 170 1.81 7.05 13.01
C THR A 170 1.58 7.75 11.67
N PRO A 171 1.37 6.99 10.56
CA PRO A 171 1.15 7.59 9.25
C PRO A 171 -0.17 8.39 9.19
N GLU A 172 -1.13 8.14 10.09
CA GLU A 172 -2.36 8.92 10.23
C GLU A 172 -2.07 10.38 10.60
N VAL A 173 -1.08 10.64 11.46
CA VAL A 173 -0.71 12.01 11.85
C VAL A 173 -0.15 12.73 10.63
N VAL A 174 0.82 12.12 9.95
CA VAL A 174 1.43 12.66 8.73
C VAL A 174 0.38 12.90 7.64
N LEU A 175 -0.57 11.97 7.48
CA LEU A 175 -1.64 12.11 6.51
C LEU A 175 -2.61 13.26 6.86
N LYS A 176 -2.98 13.44 8.13
CA LYS A 176 -3.85 14.56 8.54
C LYS A 176 -3.19 15.90 8.22
N ASP A 177 -1.89 16.04 8.49
CA ASP A 177 -1.14 17.25 8.18
C ASP A 177 -1.09 17.47 6.66
N ALA A 178 -0.80 16.43 5.87
CA ALA A 178 -0.77 16.51 4.41
C ALA A 178 -2.15 16.87 3.80
N LEU A 179 -3.23 16.29 4.31
CA LEU A 179 -4.60 16.61 3.87
C LEU A 179 -5.01 18.04 4.25
N GLY A 180 -4.52 18.56 5.39
CA GLY A 180 -4.71 19.95 5.78
C GLY A 180 -4.08 20.91 4.77
N ALA A 181 -2.84 20.64 4.35
CA ALA A 181 -2.12 21.48 3.37
C ALA A 181 -2.79 21.52 1.98
N ILE A 182 -3.54 20.49 1.59
CA ILE A 182 -4.31 20.50 0.32
C ILE A 182 -5.44 21.54 0.36
N HIS A 183 -6.01 21.80 1.54
CA HIS A 183 -7.07 22.79 1.75
C HIS A 183 -6.54 24.23 1.77
N ASP A 184 -5.27 24.43 2.13
CA ASP A 184 -4.64 25.76 2.27
C ASP A 184 -4.18 26.37 0.93
N LEU A 185 -4.29 25.63 -0.17
CA LEU A 185 -4.24 26.22 -1.51
C LEU A 185 -5.57 26.96 -1.75
N PRO A 186 -5.59 28.24 -2.15
CA PRO A 186 -6.85 28.95 -2.30
C PRO A 186 -7.68 28.34 -3.44
N TRP A 187 -8.88 27.84 -3.13
CA TRP A 187 -9.83 27.23 -4.08
C TRP A 187 -11.15 28.01 -4.20
N SER A 188 -11.20 29.24 -3.70
CA SER A 188 -12.24 30.21 -4.04
C SER A 188 -11.72 31.13 -5.14
N ASP A 189 -12.52 31.30 -6.19
CA ASP A 189 -12.35 32.37 -7.19
C ASP A 189 -12.26 33.75 -6.50
#